data_AF-A0A9Q0VEQ0-F1
#
_entry.id   AF-A0A9Q0VEQ0-F1
#
_cell.length_a   1.000
_cell.length_b   1.000
_cell.length_c   1.000
_cell.angle_alpha   90.00
_cell.angle_beta   90.00
_cell.angle_gamma   90.00
#
_symmetry.space_group_name_H-M   'P 1'
#
loop_
_entity.id
_entity.type
_entity.pdbx_description
1 polymer ?
#
loop_
_entity_poly.entity_id
_entity_poly.type
_entity_poly.pdbx_seq_one_letter_code
_entity_poly.pdbx_strand_id
1 'polypeptide(L)'
;MRMPKRKFQQLQKVISILGDEEKRAVYDQTGCVDDTDLAGDVVQNLKDFLRTFYKKVTEADIEEFEANYRGSDSEKRDLIDLYKEWKGNMSRIFCSMLCSDPKLDSHRFKDILDEAISAGEVKRTKAYQKWAKRISETKPPTNPLERRGKSKKEPEADLFAIISERQSKRKNQVTSFLSSLESKYGREQCKFRTY
;
A
#
# COMPACT_ATOMS: atom_id res chain seq x y z
N MET A 1 -27.96 18.41 33.36
CA MET A 1 -26.76 17.71 32.84
C MET A 1 -26.12 18.61 31.77
N ARG A 2 -25.11 19.41 32.14
CA ARG A 2 -24.54 20.45 31.25
C ARG A 2 -23.52 19.76 30.34
N MET A 3 -23.84 19.58 29.05
CA MET A 3 -22.89 19.04 28.08
C MET A 3 -21.66 19.95 28.04
N PRO A 4 -20.43 19.43 28.25
CA PRO A 4 -19.22 20.23 28.17
C PRO A 4 -19.12 20.88 26.79
N LYS A 5 -18.86 22.20 26.73
CA LYS A 5 -18.80 23.02 25.49
C LYS A 5 -18.06 22.33 24.34
N ARG A 6 -16.99 21.59 24.65
CA ARG A 6 -16.21 20.81 23.68
C ARG A 6 -16.99 19.69 22.98
N LYS A 7 -17.82 18.93 23.71
CA LYS A 7 -18.62 17.84 23.12
C LYS A 7 -19.68 18.38 22.16
N PHE A 8 -20.26 19.54 22.49
CA PHE A 8 -21.22 20.21 21.62
C PHE A 8 -20.56 20.72 20.33
N GLN A 9 -19.39 21.35 20.44
CA GLN A 9 -18.60 21.79 19.28
C GLN A 9 -18.20 20.62 18.36
N GLN A 10 -17.82 19.47 18.91
CA GLN A 10 -17.53 18.26 18.13
C GLN A 10 -18.75 17.75 17.38
N LEU A 11 -19.92 17.73 18.03
CA LEU A 11 -21.16 17.30 17.39
C LEU A 11 -21.56 18.23 16.25
N GLN A 12 -21.41 19.54 16.42
CA GLN A 12 -21.65 20.52 15.36
C GLN A 12 -20.72 20.30 14.16
N LYS A 13 -19.44 19.97 14.40
CA LYS A 13 -18.50 19.61 13.32
C LYS A 13 -18.92 18.37 12.56
N VAL A 14 -19.31 17.30 13.27
CA VAL A 14 -19.79 16.05 12.63
C VAL A 14 -21.00 16.34 11.75
N ILE A 15 -21.96 17.13 12.23
CA ILE A 15 -23.15 17.49 11.47
C ILE A 15 -22.79 18.36 10.25
N SER A 16 -21.84 19.29 10.38
CA SER A 16 -21.35 20.12 9.27
C SER A 16 -20.70 19.30 8.14
N ILE A 17 -20.01 18.20 8.48
CA ILE A 17 -19.35 17.33 7.51
C ILE A 17 -20.34 16.33 6.89
N LEU A 18 -21.18 15.69 7.71
CA LEU A 18 -22.12 14.67 7.23
C LEU A 18 -23.38 15.25 6.57
N GLY A 19 -23.71 16.51 6.86
CA GLY A 19 -24.87 17.20 6.28
C GLY A 19 -24.63 17.77 4.88
N ASP A 20 -23.39 17.83 4.42
CA ASP A 20 -22.99 18.33 3.10
C ASP A 20 -22.48 17.15 2.26
N GLU A 21 -23.13 16.90 1.12
CA GLU A 21 -22.84 15.75 0.23
C GLU A 21 -21.39 15.78 -0.27
N GLU A 22 -20.85 16.96 -0.57
CA GLU A 22 -19.48 17.12 -1.09
C GLU A 22 -18.46 16.83 0.02
N LYS A 23 -18.68 17.40 1.22
CA LYS A 23 -17.79 17.16 2.38
C LYS A 23 -17.86 15.72 2.87
N ARG A 24 -19.04 15.11 2.81
CA ARG A 24 -19.25 13.69 3.13
C ARG A 24 -18.51 12.78 2.16
N ALA A 25 -18.58 13.05 0.86
CA ALA A 25 -17.84 12.28 -0.15
C ALA A 25 -16.31 12.36 0.06
N VAL A 26 -15.79 13.53 0.44
CA VAL A 26 -14.37 13.68 0.80
C VAL A 26 -14.04 12.88 2.06
N TYR A 27 -14.85 12.98 3.12
CA TYR A 27 -14.67 12.22 4.36
C TYR A 27 -14.66 10.71 4.10
N ASP A 28 -15.61 10.19 3.34
CA ASP A 28 -15.70 8.76 3.02
C ASP A 28 -14.49 8.26 2.21
N GLN A 29 -13.89 9.12 1.39
CA GLN A 29 -12.71 8.77 0.58
C GLN A 29 -11.37 8.93 1.30
N THR A 30 -11.25 9.86 2.26
CA THR A 30 -9.95 10.23 2.85
C THR A 30 -9.89 10.14 4.36
N GLY A 31 -11.02 10.01 5.06
CA GLY A 31 -11.11 10.06 6.52
C GLY A 31 -10.72 11.41 7.13
N CYS A 32 -10.70 12.49 6.34
CA CYS A 32 -10.24 13.82 6.78
C CYS A 32 -11.39 14.60 7.43
N VAL A 33 -11.15 15.18 8.61
CA VAL A 33 -12.16 15.82 9.46
C VAL A 33 -11.89 17.31 9.69
N ASP A 34 -10.72 17.83 9.31
CA ASP A 34 -10.34 19.22 9.60
C ASP A 34 -10.71 20.17 8.45
N ASP A 35 -11.53 21.17 8.76
CA ASP A 35 -11.93 22.23 7.83
C ASP A 35 -10.72 23.02 7.30
N THR A 36 -9.61 23.09 8.05
CA THR A 36 -8.35 23.74 7.65
C THR A 36 -7.55 22.93 6.62
N ASP A 37 -7.66 21.60 6.62
CA ASP A 37 -7.07 20.73 5.60
C ASP A 37 -7.96 20.63 4.34
N LEU A 38 -9.26 20.89 4.51
CA LEU A 38 -10.23 21.02 3.42
C LEU A 38 -10.15 22.37 2.70
N ALA A 39 -9.74 23.44 3.38
CA ALA A 39 -9.75 24.81 2.86
C ALA A 39 -8.47 25.26 2.12
N GLY A 40 -7.56 24.33 1.81
CA GLY A 40 -6.38 24.62 1.02
C GLY A 40 -6.53 24.10 -0.40
N ASP A 41 -6.83 24.99 -1.37
CA ASP A 41 -6.73 24.73 -2.81
C ASP A 41 -5.40 24.01 -3.14
N VAL A 42 -4.32 24.33 -2.44
CA VAL A 42 -2.99 23.71 -2.59
C VAL A 42 -2.93 22.23 -2.16
N VAL A 43 -3.57 21.82 -1.06
CA VAL A 43 -3.50 20.45 -0.54
C VAL A 43 -4.37 19.50 -1.35
N GLN A 44 -5.57 19.95 -1.76
CA GLN A 44 -6.40 19.19 -2.69
C GLN A 44 -5.73 19.09 -4.06
N ASN A 45 -5.15 20.18 -4.58
CA ASN A 45 -4.38 20.13 -5.83
C ASN A 45 -3.18 19.17 -5.73
N LEU A 46 -2.45 19.12 -4.61
CA LEU A 46 -1.36 18.17 -4.44
C LEU A 46 -1.85 16.72 -4.38
N LYS A 47 -2.95 16.46 -3.68
CA LYS A 47 -3.54 15.12 -3.60
C LYS A 47 -4.08 14.65 -4.95
N ASP A 48 -4.74 15.52 -5.69
CA ASP A 48 -5.26 15.24 -7.03
C ASP A 48 -4.11 15.07 -8.03
N PHE A 49 -3.07 15.91 -7.92
CA PHE A 49 -1.81 15.74 -8.63
C PHE A 49 -1.21 14.36 -8.35
N LEU A 50 -1.01 13.97 -7.08
CA LEU A 50 -0.49 12.64 -6.72
C LEU A 50 -1.37 11.49 -7.22
N ARG A 51 -2.70 11.63 -7.18
CA ARG A 51 -3.65 10.65 -7.76
C ARG A 51 -3.55 10.55 -9.28
N THR A 52 -3.16 11.61 -9.98
CA THR A 52 -2.80 11.53 -11.40
C THR A 52 -1.54 10.70 -11.64
N PHE A 53 -0.54 10.76 -10.75
CA PHE A 53 0.71 10.00 -10.94
C PHE A 53 0.59 8.52 -10.62
N TYR A 54 -0.18 8.21 -9.59
CA TYR A 54 -0.29 6.86 -9.04
C TYR A 54 -1.66 6.29 -9.35
N LYS A 55 -1.68 5.13 -10.03
CA LYS A 55 -2.92 4.39 -10.29
C LYS A 55 -3.63 4.16 -8.95
N LYS A 56 -4.95 4.39 -8.93
CA LYS A 56 -5.79 3.96 -7.81
C LYS A 56 -5.67 2.45 -7.67
N VAL A 57 -5.11 1.99 -6.56
CA VAL A 57 -5.04 0.55 -6.24
C VAL A 57 -6.47 0.06 -6.01
N THR A 58 -6.90 -0.89 -6.83
CA THR A 58 -8.19 -1.56 -6.70
C THR A 58 -8.03 -2.88 -5.93
N GLU A 59 -9.13 -3.42 -5.40
CA GLU A 59 -9.10 -4.74 -4.75
C GLU A 59 -8.57 -5.83 -5.71
N ALA A 60 -8.95 -5.77 -6.99
CA ALA A 60 -8.44 -6.66 -8.03
C ALA A 60 -6.92 -6.57 -8.20
N ASP A 61 -6.34 -5.36 -8.10
CA ASP A 61 -4.88 -5.19 -8.17
C ASP A 61 -4.18 -5.84 -6.96
N ILE A 62 -4.82 -5.82 -5.78
CA ILE A 62 -4.30 -6.48 -4.56
C ILE A 62 -4.36 -8.00 -4.72
N GLU A 63 -5.47 -8.54 -5.21
CA GLU A 63 -5.63 -9.97 -5.48
C GLU A 63 -4.63 -10.49 -6.52
N GLU A 64 -4.42 -9.73 -7.60
CA GLU A 64 -3.43 -10.05 -8.62
C GLU A 64 -2.01 -10.02 -8.05
N PHE A 65 -1.68 -8.99 -7.25
CA PHE A 65 -0.39 -8.91 -6.57
C PHE A 65 -0.17 -10.10 -5.63
N GLU A 66 -1.17 -10.46 -4.82
CA GLU A 66 -1.08 -11.60 -3.90
C GLU A 66 -0.85 -12.91 -4.65
N ALA A 67 -1.57 -13.14 -5.76
CA ALA A 67 -1.40 -14.33 -6.58
C ALA A 67 -0.01 -14.42 -7.23
N ASN A 68 0.55 -13.29 -7.64
CA ASN A 68 1.88 -13.23 -8.24
C ASN A 68 3.01 -13.29 -7.22
N TYR A 69 2.79 -12.76 -6.01
CA TYR A 69 3.79 -12.73 -4.94
C TYR A 69 3.90 -14.09 -4.24
N ARG A 70 2.77 -14.77 -3.96
CA ARG A 70 2.78 -16.10 -3.33
C ARG A 70 3.47 -17.13 -4.24
N GLY A 71 4.48 -17.81 -3.72
CA GLY A 71 5.29 -18.80 -4.42
C GLY A 71 6.40 -18.21 -5.30
N SER A 72 6.53 -16.88 -5.35
CA SER A 72 7.58 -16.21 -6.11
C SER A 72 8.96 -16.28 -5.44
N ASP A 73 10.02 -16.05 -6.21
CA ASP A 73 11.38 -15.94 -5.67
C ASP A 73 11.57 -14.68 -4.81
N SER A 74 10.77 -13.63 -5.02
CA SER A 74 10.73 -12.47 -4.13
C SER A 74 10.26 -12.86 -2.73
N GLU A 75 9.20 -13.64 -2.63
CA GLU A 75 8.68 -14.08 -1.34
C GLU A 75 9.70 -14.93 -0.57
N LYS A 76 10.37 -15.86 -1.27
CA LYS A 76 11.42 -16.68 -0.65
C LYS A 76 12.54 -15.82 -0.07
N ARG A 77 13.01 -14.83 -0.83
CA ARG A 77 14.06 -13.89 -0.40
C ARG A 77 13.63 -13.07 0.81
N ASP A 78 12.44 -12.47 0.75
CA ASP A 78 11.90 -11.66 1.84
C ASP A 78 11.74 -12.50 3.13
N LEU A 79 11.25 -13.74 3.01
CA LEU A 79 11.11 -14.66 4.13
C LEU A 79 12.47 -15.02 4.76
N ILE A 80 13.49 -15.27 3.94
CA ILE A 80 14.85 -15.58 4.39
C ILE A 80 15.47 -14.37 5.10
N ASP A 81 15.28 -13.17 4.56
CA ASP A 81 15.83 -11.94 5.13
C ASP A 81 15.16 -11.61 6.47
N LEU A 82 13.84 -11.71 6.55
CA LEU A 82 13.10 -11.58 7.82
C LEU A 82 13.50 -12.67 8.82
N TYR A 83 13.76 -13.89 8.37
CA TYR A 83 14.24 -14.94 9.26
C TYR A 83 15.61 -14.59 9.86
N LYS A 84 16.53 -14.01 9.07
CA LYS A 84 17.85 -13.56 9.54
C LYS A 84 17.72 -12.41 10.54
N GLU A 85 16.87 -11.44 10.25
CA GLU A 85 16.63 -10.28 11.13
C GLU A 85 16.03 -10.68 12.48
N TRP A 86 14.96 -11.49 12.45
CA TRP A 86 14.21 -11.89 13.64
C TRP A 86 14.68 -13.21 14.26
N LYS A 87 15.80 -13.77 13.79
CA LYS A 87 16.46 -14.99 14.30
C LYS A 87 15.50 -16.19 14.39
N GLY A 88 14.59 -16.33 13.42
CA GLY A 88 13.59 -17.40 13.36
C GLY A 88 12.42 -17.26 14.33
N ASN A 89 12.14 -16.05 14.83
CA ASN A 89 10.88 -15.77 15.55
C ASN A 89 9.71 -15.61 14.57
N MET A 90 9.04 -16.72 14.28
CA MET A 90 7.96 -16.75 13.28
C MET A 90 6.80 -15.82 13.60
N SER A 91 6.46 -15.57 14.87
CA SER A 91 5.38 -14.62 15.21
C SER A 91 5.68 -13.20 14.72
N ARG A 92 6.94 -12.77 14.78
CA ARG A 92 7.34 -11.45 14.26
C ARG A 92 7.42 -11.44 12.74
N ILE A 93 7.92 -12.54 12.15
CA ILE A 93 8.00 -12.70 10.71
C ILE A 93 6.62 -12.62 10.07
N PHE A 94 5.60 -13.30 10.62
CA PHE A 94 4.23 -13.19 10.12
C PHE A 94 3.62 -11.79 10.28
N CYS A 95 4.08 -10.98 11.23
CA CYS A 95 3.62 -9.60 11.36
C CYS A 95 4.25 -8.66 10.32
N SER A 96 5.46 -8.96 9.86
CA SER A 96 6.20 -8.13 8.90
C SER A 96 6.06 -8.61 7.46
N MET A 97 5.73 -9.88 7.25
CA MET A 97 5.67 -10.51 5.94
C MET A 97 4.38 -10.17 5.20
N LEU A 98 4.52 -9.74 3.95
CA LEU A 98 3.40 -9.44 3.06
C LEU A 98 2.60 -10.71 2.72
N CYS A 99 1.30 -10.55 2.51
CA CYS A 99 0.39 -11.62 2.07
C CYS A 99 0.50 -12.91 2.91
N SER A 100 0.77 -12.77 4.22
CA SER A 100 0.99 -13.91 5.10
C SER A 100 -0.13 -14.10 6.11
N ASP A 101 -0.68 -15.32 6.19
CA ASP A 101 -1.62 -15.72 7.24
C ASP A 101 -1.00 -16.89 8.04
N PRO A 102 -0.78 -16.73 9.37
CA PRO A 102 -0.27 -17.80 10.22
C PRO A 102 -1.06 -19.11 10.15
N LYS A 103 -2.36 -19.08 9.85
CA LYS A 103 -3.20 -20.28 9.76
C LYS A 103 -3.06 -21.00 8.43
N LEU A 104 -2.89 -20.26 7.34
CA LEU A 104 -2.86 -20.82 5.98
C LEU A 104 -1.44 -21.09 5.50
N ASP A 105 -0.50 -20.20 5.82
CA ASP A 105 0.85 -20.17 5.24
C ASP A 105 1.91 -20.85 6.12
N SER A 106 1.57 -21.27 7.34
CA SER A 106 2.53 -21.91 8.26
C SER A 106 3.22 -23.14 7.68
N HIS A 107 2.51 -24.01 6.96
CA HIS A 107 3.14 -25.21 6.38
C HIS A 107 4.04 -24.83 5.20
N ARG A 108 3.59 -23.95 4.32
CA ARG A 108 4.35 -23.49 3.17
C ARG A 108 5.64 -22.76 3.56
N PHE A 109 5.57 -21.88 4.56
CA PHE A 109 6.75 -21.20 5.08
C PHE A 109 7.71 -22.16 5.77
N LYS A 110 7.19 -23.19 6.42
CA LYS A 110 8.03 -24.25 6.97
C LYS A 110 8.79 -24.97 5.87
N ASP A 111 8.14 -25.35 4.77
CA ASP A 111 8.77 -26.06 3.66
C ASP A 111 9.88 -25.20 3.02
N ILE A 112 9.61 -23.91 2.76
CA ILE A 112 10.61 -22.96 2.22
C ILE A 112 11.80 -22.78 3.17
N LEU A 113 11.54 -22.63 4.47
CA LEU A 113 12.62 -22.45 5.45
C LEU A 113 13.41 -23.74 5.68
N ASP A 114 12.76 -24.90 5.68
CA ASP A 114 13.44 -26.20 5.79
C ASP A 114 14.32 -26.46 4.55
N GLU A 115 13.87 -26.08 3.35
CA GLU A 115 14.68 -26.08 2.13
C GLU A 115 15.89 -25.14 2.26
N ALA A 116 15.69 -23.89 2.66
CA ALA A 116 16.77 -22.90 2.82
C ALA A 116 17.78 -23.30 3.92
N ILE A 117 17.32 -23.94 5.00
CA ILE A 117 18.19 -24.49 6.05
C ILE A 117 18.99 -25.68 5.53
N SER A 118 18.37 -26.54 4.71
CA SER A 118 19.04 -27.72 4.13
C SER A 118 20.07 -27.33 3.08
N ALA A 119 19.80 -26.25 2.32
CA ALA A 119 20.73 -25.61 1.41
C ALA A 119 21.87 -24.87 2.14
N GLY A 120 21.75 -24.64 3.45
CA GLY A 120 22.76 -23.96 4.26
C GLY A 120 22.73 -22.43 4.16
N GLU A 121 21.73 -21.84 3.50
CA GLU A 121 21.57 -20.38 3.37
C GLU A 121 21.26 -19.71 4.70
N VAL A 122 20.61 -20.44 5.61
CA VAL A 122 20.17 -19.92 6.90
C VAL A 122 20.39 -20.92 8.04
N LYS A 123 20.81 -20.42 9.20
CA LYS A 123 21.04 -21.26 10.38
C LYS A 123 19.73 -21.63 11.07
N ARG A 124 19.59 -22.89 11.42
CA ARG A 124 18.48 -23.38 12.23
C ARG A 124 18.54 -22.80 13.64
N THR A 125 17.49 -22.11 14.08
CA THR A 125 17.43 -21.52 15.43
C THR A 125 16.50 -22.31 16.36
N LYS A 126 16.71 -22.18 17.68
CA LYS A 126 15.85 -22.82 18.70
C LYS A 126 14.39 -22.35 18.60
N ALA A 127 14.19 -21.07 18.29
CA ALA A 127 12.85 -20.49 18.12
C ALA A 127 12.12 -21.15 16.94
N TYR A 128 12.81 -21.29 15.80
CA TYR A 128 12.27 -21.97 14.63
C TYR A 128 11.98 -23.45 14.91
N GLN A 129 12.88 -24.18 15.57
CA GLN A 129 12.65 -25.60 15.92
C GLN A 129 11.38 -25.81 16.74
N LYS A 130 11.16 -24.96 17.76
CA LYS A 130 9.95 -25.01 18.59
C LYS A 130 8.69 -24.75 17.75
N TRP A 131 8.75 -23.79 16.84
CA TRP A 131 7.64 -23.47 15.94
C TRP A 131 7.39 -24.61 14.95
N ALA A 132 8.42 -25.11 14.27
CA ALA A 132 8.32 -26.17 13.26
C ALA A 132 7.73 -27.47 13.82
N LYS A 133 8.04 -27.78 15.09
CA LYS A 133 7.42 -28.90 15.83
C LYS A 133 5.91 -28.71 16.03
N ARG A 134 5.50 -27.52 16.47
CA ARG A 134 4.08 -27.18 16.65
C ARG A 134 3.31 -27.23 15.33
N ILE A 135 3.93 -26.80 14.23
CA ILE A 135 3.32 -26.85 12.90
C ILE A 135 3.20 -28.30 12.41
N SER A 136 4.17 -29.19 12.64
CA SER A 136 4.01 -30.61 12.28
C SER A 136 2.90 -31.33 13.05
N GLU A 137 2.57 -30.85 14.25
CA GLU A 137 1.47 -31.40 15.06
C GLU A 137 0.10 -30.83 14.63
N THR A 138 0.09 -29.73 13.87
CA THR A 138 -1.13 -29.09 13.37
C THR A 138 -1.50 -29.72 12.03
N LYS A 139 -2.78 -30.02 11.80
CA LYS A 139 -3.24 -30.52 10.49
C LYS A 139 -3.00 -29.46 9.43
N PRO A 140 -2.45 -29.81 8.25
CA PRO A 140 -2.33 -28.89 7.14
C PRO A 140 -3.69 -28.25 6.85
N PRO A 141 -3.78 -26.93 6.73
CA PRO A 141 -5.01 -26.28 6.28
C PRO A 141 -5.34 -26.83 4.89
N THR A 142 -6.57 -27.30 4.70
CA THR A 142 -7.08 -27.68 3.37
C THR A 142 -7.05 -26.43 2.50
N ASN A 143 -6.07 -26.35 1.61
CA ASN A 143 -5.81 -25.17 0.81
C ASN A 143 -6.95 -24.98 -0.21
N PRO A 144 -7.73 -23.88 -0.15
CA PRO A 144 -8.73 -23.58 -1.18
C PRO A 144 -8.11 -23.16 -2.53
N LEU A 145 -6.80 -22.88 -2.57
CA LEU A 145 -6.14 -22.22 -3.70
C LEU A 145 -5.82 -23.14 -4.88
N GLU A 146 -5.92 -24.48 -4.75
CA GLU A 146 -5.70 -25.39 -5.88
C GLU A 146 -6.75 -25.25 -7.01
N ARG A 147 -7.82 -24.45 -6.81
CA ARG A 147 -8.88 -24.27 -7.83
C ARG A 147 -8.76 -23.04 -8.72
N ARG A 148 -7.76 -22.17 -8.56
CA ARG A 148 -7.65 -20.91 -9.35
C ARG A 148 -6.45 -20.87 -10.29
N GLY A 149 -6.02 -22.02 -10.81
CA GLY A 149 -4.99 -22.08 -11.85
C GLY A 149 -5.58 -21.99 -13.26
N LYS A 150 -5.66 -20.78 -13.83
CA LYS A 150 -5.49 -20.43 -15.27
C LYS A 150 -6.15 -19.08 -15.59
N SER A 151 -5.52 -17.97 -15.23
CA SER A 151 -5.66 -16.72 -15.99
C SER A 151 -4.53 -16.65 -17.01
N LYS A 152 -4.91 -16.36 -18.26
CA LYS A 152 -4.03 -16.34 -19.44
C LYS A 152 -2.94 -15.28 -19.28
N LYS A 153 -1.69 -15.66 -19.58
CA LYS A 153 -0.60 -14.70 -19.82
C LYS A 153 -0.95 -13.86 -21.04
N GLU A 154 -1.23 -12.58 -20.84
CA GLU A 154 -1.27 -11.60 -21.93
C GLU A 154 0.16 -11.19 -22.34
N PRO A 155 0.38 -10.80 -23.61
CA PRO A 155 1.72 -10.55 -24.14
C PRO A 155 2.34 -9.29 -23.53
N GLU A 156 3.57 -9.40 -23.00
CA GLU A 156 4.30 -8.31 -22.34
C GLU A 156 4.52 -7.05 -23.19
N ALA A 157 4.40 -7.17 -24.52
CA ALA A 157 4.48 -6.03 -25.45
C ALA A 157 3.37 -4.99 -25.21
N ASP A 158 2.19 -5.42 -24.76
CA ASP A 158 1.05 -4.53 -24.48
C ASP A 158 1.25 -3.72 -23.19
N LEU A 159 1.85 -4.34 -22.16
CA LEU A 159 2.17 -3.66 -20.91
C LEU A 159 3.16 -2.50 -21.10
N PHE A 160 4.18 -2.69 -21.94
CA PHE A 160 5.18 -1.66 -22.20
C PHE A 160 4.58 -0.44 -22.93
N ALA A 161 3.66 -0.68 -23.86
CA ALA A 161 2.92 0.37 -24.55
C ALA A 161 2.00 1.14 -23.59
N ILE A 162 1.26 0.42 -22.73
CA ILE A 162 0.38 1.01 -21.71
C ILE A 162 1.18 1.84 -20.70
N ILE A 163 2.35 1.36 -20.24
CA ILE A 163 3.21 2.10 -19.30
C ILE A 163 3.76 3.38 -19.96
N SER A 164 4.20 3.31 -21.22
CA SER A 164 4.72 4.45 -21.98
C SER A 164 3.65 5.52 -22.21
N GLU A 165 2.43 5.11 -22.56
CA GLU A 165 1.29 6.02 -22.72
C GLU A 165 0.90 6.69 -21.39
N ARG A 166 0.95 5.96 -20.27
CA ARG A 166 0.71 6.53 -18.94
C ARG A 166 1.81 7.52 -18.54
N GLN A 167 3.07 7.28 -18.91
CA GLN A 167 4.16 8.21 -18.65
C GLN A 167 4.01 9.51 -19.44
N SER A 168 3.63 9.45 -20.72
CA SER A 168 3.42 10.64 -21.55
C SER A 168 2.24 11.49 -21.06
N LYS A 169 1.11 10.85 -20.71
CA LYS A 169 -0.06 11.53 -20.11
C LYS A 169 0.32 12.23 -18.80
N ARG A 170 1.11 11.57 -17.93
CA ARG A 170 1.61 12.18 -16.68
C ARG A 170 2.48 13.41 -16.97
N LYS A 171 3.42 13.33 -17.91
CA LYS A 171 4.30 14.45 -18.27
C LYS A 171 3.50 15.70 -18.69
N ASN A 172 2.49 15.53 -19.53
CA ASN A 172 1.68 16.64 -20.02
C ASN A 172 0.89 17.33 -18.88
N GLN A 173 0.36 16.55 -17.93
CA GLN A 173 -0.35 17.09 -16.77
C GLN A 173 0.60 17.80 -15.78
N VAL A 174 1.85 17.33 -15.66
CA VAL A 174 2.88 18.02 -14.87
C VAL A 174 3.20 19.37 -15.49
N THR A 175 3.41 19.41 -16.81
CA THR A 175 3.78 20.65 -17.50
C THR A 175 2.70 21.71 -17.37
N SER A 176 1.41 21.33 -17.43
CA SER A 176 0.32 22.27 -17.20
C SER A 176 0.24 22.75 -15.75
N PHE A 177 0.46 21.86 -14.77
CA PHE A 177 0.49 22.22 -13.35
C PHE A 177 1.65 23.17 -13.02
N LEU A 178 2.87 22.85 -13.48
CA LEU A 178 4.05 23.69 -13.29
C LEU A 178 3.91 25.05 -13.97
N SER A 179 3.34 25.10 -15.17
CA SER A 179 3.09 26.37 -15.87
C SER A 179 2.07 27.25 -15.14
N SER A 180 1.06 26.64 -14.51
CA SER A 180 0.10 27.35 -13.65
C SER A 180 0.77 27.92 -12.39
N LEU A 181 1.66 27.16 -11.75
CA LEU A 181 2.45 27.63 -10.62
C LEU A 181 3.42 28.75 -11.00
N GLU A 182 4.14 28.60 -12.12
CA GLU A 182 5.05 29.61 -12.65
C GLU A 182 4.31 30.90 -13.01
N SER A 183 3.10 30.80 -13.57
CA SER A 183 2.29 31.97 -13.87
C SER A 183 1.82 32.72 -12.62
N LYS A 184 1.54 31.99 -11.53
CA LYS A 184 1.01 32.53 -10.26
C LYS A 184 2.12 33.11 -9.36
N TYR A 185 3.31 32.51 -9.37
CA TYR A 185 4.40 32.85 -8.45
C TYR A 185 5.69 33.32 -9.13
N GLY A 186 5.83 33.18 -10.45
CA GLY A 186 7.04 33.50 -11.22
C GLY A 186 7.18 34.98 -11.63
N ARG A 187 6.37 35.89 -11.09
CA ARG A 187 6.54 37.34 -11.30
C ARG A 187 7.12 38.04 -10.07
N GLU A 188 8.44 38.13 -10.04
CA GLU A 188 9.14 39.31 -9.53
C GLU A 188 10.02 39.86 -10.67
N GLN A 189 9.48 40.81 -11.44
CA GLN A 189 10.32 41.71 -12.23
C GLN A 189 10.32 43.06 -11.52
N CYS A 190 11.34 43.24 -10.69
CA CYS A 190 11.72 44.50 -10.09
C CYS A 190 11.92 45.53 -11.22
N LYS A 191 10.97 46.45 -11.40
CA LYS A 191 11.14 47.56 -12.34
C LYS A 191 12.15 48.55 -11.75
N PHE A 192 13.41 48.41 -12.13
CA PHE A 192 14.40 49.46 -11.89
C PHE A 192 14.04 50.67 -12.75
N ARG A 193 13.65 51.77 -12.08
CA ARG A 193 13.38 53.06 -12.71
C ARG A 193 14.71 53.73 -12.99
N THR A 194 15.16 53.71 -14.25
CA THR A 194 16.25 54.58 -14.70
C THR A 194 15.71 55.99 -14.99
N TYR A 195 16.56 56.97 -14.67
CA TYR A 195 16.32 58.41 -14.50
C TYR A 195 15.46 59.09 -15.56
#